data_AF-A0A8J7SDP8-F1
#
_entry.id   AF-A0A8J7SDP8-F1
#
_cell.length_a   1.000
_cell.length_b   1.000
_cell.length_c   1.000
_cell.angle_alpha   90.00
_cell.angle_beta   90.00
_cell.angle_gamma   90.00
#
_symmetry.space_group_name_H-M   'P 1'
#
loop_
_entity.id
_entity.type
_entity.pdbx_description
1 polymer ?
#
loop_
_entity_poly.entity_id
_entity_poly.type
_entity_poly.pdbx_seq_one_letter_code
_entity_poly.pdbx_strand_id
1 'polypeptide(L)'
;MADQKKMVAEITSMEDDFAQWYTDVVKKAELVDYGSVRGCMIIRPYGYAIWELIQQAFDKRFKETGHKNVSMPMLIPESLLLKEAEHVEGFA
;
A
#
# COMPACT_ATOMS: atom_id res chain seq x y z
N MET A 1 -29.09 -7.57 -5.00
CA MET A 1 -29.43 -6.91 -3.71
C MET A 1 -29.33 -7.86 -2.52
N ALA A 2 -29.83 -9.09 -2.60
CA ALA A 2 -29.66 -10.08 -1.52
C ALA A 2 -28.19 -10.38 -1.20
N ASP A 3 -27.34 -10.54 -2.23
CA ASP A 3 -25.90 -10.81 -2.04
C ASP A 3 -25.12 -9.62 -1.45
N GLN A 4 -25.41 -8.39 -1.89
CA GLN A 4 -24.87 -7.17 -1.26
C GLN A 4 -25.26 -7.08 0.21
N LYS A 5 -26.52 -7.39 0.55
CA LYS A 5 -27.01 -7.34 1.93
C LYS A 5 -26.34 -8.42 2.79
N LYS A 6 -26.01 -9.58 2.22
CA LYS A 6 -25.27 -10.65 2.87
C LYS A 6 -23.79 -10.28 3.10
N MET A 7 -23.13 -9.68 2.11
CA MET A 7 -21.74 -9.21 2.25
C MET A 7 -21.57 -8.16 3.35
N VAL A 8 -22.51 -7.20 3.45
CA VAL A 8 -22.48 -6.16 4.49
C VAL A 8 -22.73 -6.75 5.88
N ALA A 9 -23.60 -7.76 6.00
CA ALA A 9 -23.88 -8.43 7.27
C ALA A 9 -22.68 -9.19 7.86
N GLU A 10 -21.69 -9.53 7.02
CA GLU A 10 -20.49 -10.22 7.48
C GLU A 10 -19.31 -9.26 7.74
N ILE A 11 -19.47 -7.94 7.58
CA ILE A 11 -18.42 -6.94 7.88
C ILE A 11 -18.66 -6.42 9.29
N THR A 12 -17.62 -6.42 10.11
CA THR A 12 -17.65 -5.88 11.48
C THR A 12 -18.03 -4.40 11.47
N SER A 13 -18.83 -3.92 12.44
CA SER A 13 -19.14 -2.49 12.52
C SER A 13 -17.87 -1.67 12.78
N MET A 14 -17.70 -0.58 12.03
CA MET A 14 -16.55 0.32 12.17
C MET A 14 -16.48 0.96 13.57
N GLU A 15 -17.63 1.24 14.20
CA GLU A 15 -17.70 1.86 15.53
C GLU A 15 -17.34 0.89 16.65
N ASP A 16 -17.52 -0.41 16.44
CA ASP A 16 -17.29 -1.44 17.45
C ASP A 16 -15.83 -1.93 17.42
N ASP A 17 -15.30 -2.21 16.24
CA ASP A 17 -13.90 -2.60 16.04
C ASP A 17 -13.40 -2.13 14.66
N PHE A 18 -12.74 -0.98 14.66
CA PHE A 18 -12.19 -0.38 13.44
C PHE A 18 -11.13 -1.26 12.77
N ALA A 19 -10.28 -1.94 13.56
CA ALA A 19 -9.17 -2.74 13.02
C ALA A 19 -9.70 -3.98 12.29
N GLN A 20 -10.70 -4.64 12.87
CA GLN A 20 -11.37 -5.76 12.23
C GLN A 20 -12.21 -5.29 11.04
N TRP A 21 -12.96 -4.19 11.16
CA TRP A 21 -13.71 -3.61 10.03
C TRP A 21 -12.78 -3.33 8.84
N TYR A 22 -11.63 -2.69 9.07
CA TYR A 22 -10.67 -2.40 7.99
C TYR A 22 -10.21 -3.68 7.30
N THR A 23 -9.84 -4.70 8.10
CA THR A 23 -9.43 -6.01 7.60
C THR A 23 -10.54 -6.69 6.79
N ASP A 24 -11.78 -6.67 7.28
CA ASP A 24 -12.94 -7.23 6.61
C ASP A 24 -13.16 -6.55 5.26
N VAL A 25 -13.14 -5.21 5.23
CA VAL A 25 -13.34 -4.42 4.01
C VAL A 25 -12.27 -4.73 2.97
N VAL A 26 -10.99 -4.61 3.32
CA VAL A 26 -9.92 -4.75 2.33
C VAL A 26 -9.78 -6.18 1.79
N LYS A 27 -10.12 -7.19 2.59
CA LYS A 27 -10.13 -8.58 2.15
C LYS A 27 -11.38 -8.94 1.34
N LYS A 28 -12.57 -8.56 1.81
CA LYS A 28 -13.84 -8.91 1.14
C LYS A 28 -14.08 -8.13 -0.15
N ALA A 29 -13.53 -6.93 -0.25
CA ALA A 29 -13.47 -6.18 -1.51
C ALA A 29 -12.36 -6.68 -2.44
N GLU A 30 -11.62 -7.73 -2.07
CA GLU A 30 -10.52 -8.29 -2.86
C GLU A 30 -9.44 -7.26 -3.24
N LEU A 31 -9.14 -6.32 -2.32
CA LEU A 31 -8.11 -5.30 -2.52
C LEU A 31 -6.72 -5.84 -2.19
N VAL A 32 -6.62 -6.57 -1.08
CA VAL A 32 -5.35 -7.14 -0.59
C VAL A 32 -5.57 -8.54 0.01
N ASP A 33 -4.49 -9.30 0.10
CA ASP A 33 -4.43 -10.58 0.81
C ASP A 33 -3.16 -10.68 1.67
N TYR A 34 -3.13 -11.61 2.62
CA TYR A 34 -1.98 -11.81 3.48
C TYR A 34 -0.81 -12.46 2.73
N GLY A 35 0.38 -11.88 2.87
CA GLY A 35 1.61 -12.52 2.43
C GLY A 35 2.08 -13.61 3.40
N SER A 36 3.00 -14.45 2.96
CA SER A 36 3.65 -15.47 3.81
C SER A 36 4.66 -14.88 4.81
N VAL A 37 5.08 -13.63 4.59
CA VAL A 37 6.02 -12.90 5.45
C VAL A 37 5.26 -11.87 6.27
N ARG A 38 5.51 -11.83 7.59
CA ARG A 38 4.90 -10.85 8.48
C ARG A 38 5.23 -9.44 8.01
N GLY A 39 4.21 -8.58 7.93
CA GLY A 39 4.35 -7.21 7.45
C GLY A 39 4.29 -7.07 5.92
N CYS A 40 4.18 -8.18 5.18
CA CYS A 40 3.99 -8.17 3.74
C CYS A 40 2.54 -8.53 3.38
N MET A 41 2.02 -7.88 2.34
CA MET A 41 0.69 -8.15 1.80
C MET A 41 0.76 -8.30 0.27
N ILE A 42 -0.14 -9.09 -0.27
CA ILE A 42 -0.34 -9.23 -1.71
C ILE A 42 -1.40 -8.22 -2.10
N ILE A 43 -1.06 -7.24 -2.94
CA ILE A 43 -2.05 -6.31 -3.49
C ILE A 43 -2.70 -6.99 -4.69
N ARG A 44 -4.01 -7.25 -4.61
CA ARG A 44 -4.78 -7.93 -5.66
C ARG A 44 -5.09 -6.96 -6.82
N PRO A 45 -5.52 -7.45 -8.01
CA PRO A 45 -5.71 -6.59 -9.18
C PRO A 45 -6.59 -5.36 -8.93
N TYR A 46 -7.67 -5.50 -8.15
CA TYR A 46 -8.55 -4.36 -7.85
C TYR A 46 -7.86 -3.30 -6.97
N GLY A 47 -7.09 -3.72 -5.96
CA GLY A 47 -6.28 -2.81 -5.14
C GLY A 47 -5.13 -2.19 -5.93
N TYR A 48 -4.48 -2.96 -6.80
CA TYR A 48 -3.35 -2.47 -7.59
C TYR A 48 -3.79 -1.46 -8.65
N ALA A 49 -4.97 -1.63 -9.26
CA ALA A 49 -5.53 -0.65 -10.19
C ALA A 49 -5.75 0.73 -9.53
N ILE A 50 -6.18 0.76 -8.27
CA ILE A 50 -6.30 2.01 -7.50
C ILE A 50 -4.91 2.66 -7.33
N TRP A 51 -3.89 1.86 -7.00
CA TRP A 51 -2.52 2.34 -6.89
C TRP A 51 -1.97 2.87 -8.22
N GLU A 52 -2.22 2.20 -9.34
CA GLU A 52 -1.80 2.66 -10.67
C GLU A 52 -2.44 4.01 -11.02
N LEU A 53 -3.71 4.23 -10.69
CA LEU A 53 -4.39 5.51 -10.90
C LEU A 53 -3.78 6.63 -10.04
N ILE A 54 -3.45 6.34 -8.79
CA ILE A 54 -2.75 7.28 -7.90
C ILE A 54 -1.39 7.63 -8.50
N GLN A 55 -0.59 6.61 -8.85
CA GLN A 55 0.74 6.80 -9.42
C GLN A 55 0.70 7.65 -10.70
N GLN A 56 -0.22 7.35 -11.62
CA GLN A 56 -0.40 8.12 -12.86
C GLN A 56 -0.79 9.58 -12.61
N ALA A 57 -1.69 9.82 -11.65
CA ALA A 57 -2.14 11.16 -11.31
C ALA A 57 -1.00 12.03 -10.77
N PHE A 58 -0.15 11.47 -9.90
CA PHE A 58 1.01 12.18 -9.36
C PHE A 58 2.14 12.32 -10.38
N ASP A 59 2.45 11.26 -11.14
CA ASP A 59 3.46 11.28 -12.19
C ASP A 59 3.20 12.38 -13.22
N LYS A 60 1.94 12.56 -13.64
CA LYS A 60 1.53 13.66 -14.52
C LYS A 60 1.89 15.03 -13.93
N ARG A 61 1.55 15.28 -12.66
CA ARG A 61 1.82 16.56 -11.97
C ARG A 61 3.32 16.83 -11.80
N PHE A 62 4.12 15.79 -11.55
CA PHE A 62 5.58 15.92 -11.49
C PHE A 62 6.18 16.29 -12.85
N LYS A 63 5.69 15.69 -13.93
CA LYS A 63 6.14 16.00 -15.29
C LYS A 63 5.75 17.42 -15.73
N GLU A 64 4.57 17.91 -15.33
CA GLU A 64 4.14 19.29 -15.57
C GLU A 64 5.10 20.34 -14.96
N THR A 65 5.82 19.97 -13.90
CA THR A 65 6.80 20.83 -13.23
C THR A 65 8.25 20.56 -13.67
N GLY A 66 8.45 19.75 -14.72
CA GLY A 66 9.76 19.47 -15.33
C GLY A 66 10.55 18.32 -14.71
N HIS A 67 9.98 17.59 -13.75
CA HIS A 67 10.64 16.43 -13.14
C HIS A 67 10.75 15.25 -14.12
N LYS A 68 11.77 14.42 -13.90
CA LYS A 68 12.03 13.20 -14.68
C LYS A 68 12.16 12.01 -13.75
N ASN A 69 11.49 10.92 -14.09
CA ASN A 69 11.60 9.68 -13.34
C ASN A 69 12.96 9.04 -13.56
N VAL A 70 13.50 8.44 -12.50
CA VAL A 70 14.70 7.61 -12.52
C VAL A 70 14.41 6.30 -11.79
N SER A 71 15.06 5.23 -12.23
CA SER A 71 15.04 3.94 -11.53
C SER A 71 16.44 3.66 -11.02
N MET A 72 16.57 3.63 -9.69
CA MET A 72 17.82 3.33 -9.00
C MET A 72 17.84 1.88 -8.53
N PRO A 73 19.03 1.28 -8.30
CA PRO A 73 19.13 -0.05 -7.73
C PRO A 73 18.43 -0.17 -6.38
N MET A 74 17.74 -1.28 -6.13
CA MET A 74 17.11 -1.56 -4.83
C MET A 74 18.13 -1.83 -3.72
N LEU A 75 19.29 -2.38 -4.07
CA LEU A 75 20.34 -2.73 -3.11
C LEU A 75 21.38 -1.61 -3.06
N ILE A 76 21.65 -1.10 -1.87
CA ILE A 76 22.62 -0.03 -1.62
C ILE A 76 23.80 -0.63 -0.82
N PRO A 77 25.06 -0.42 -1.25
CA PRO A 77 26.23 -0.81 -0.45
C PRO A 77 26.18 -0.19 0.95
N GLU A 78 26.50 -0.98 1.97
CA GLU A 78 26.56 -0.52 3.36
C GLU A 78 27.46 0.72 3.54
N SER A 79 28.59 0.76 2.83
CA SER A 79 29.52 1.90 2.84
C SER A 79 28.90 3.21 2.33
N LEU A 80 27.82 3.16 1.54
CA LEU A 80 27.05 4.33 1.13
C LEU A 80 25.91 4.63 2.12
N LEU A 81 25.29 3.59 2.70
CA LEU A 81 24.24 3.75 3.71
C LEU A 81 24.77 4.45 4.97
N LEU A 82 25.99 4.11 5.41
CA LEU A 82 26.61 4.66 6.62
C LEU A 82 27.16 6.09 6.47
N LYS A 83 27.16 6.68 5.27
CA LYS A 83 27.67 8.05 5.07
C LYS A 83 26.81 9.12 5.73
N GLU A 84 25.53 8.85 5.93
CA GLU A 84 24.55 9.74 6.59
C GLU A 84 24.17 9.21 7.98
N ALA A 85 25.09 8.55 8.69
CA ALA A 85 24.81 7.81 9.93
C ALA A 85 24.00 8.59 10.99
N GLU A 86 24.20 9.91 11.12
CA GLU A 86 23.42 10.78 12.02
C GLU A 86 21.94 10.92 11.60
N HIS A 87 21.61 10.75 10.32
CA HIS A 87 20.23 10.67 9.80
C HIS A 87 19.67 9.24 9.75
N VAL A 88 20.52 8.22 9.94
CA VAL A 88 20.20 6.79 9.74
C VAL A 88 19.86 6.07 11.04
N GLU A 89 20.02 6.69 12.22
CA GLU A 89 19.64 6.10 13.52
C GLU A 89 18.17 5.65 13.61
N GLY A 90 17.28 6.14 12.74
CA GLY A 90 15.87 5.70 12.64
C GLY A 90 15.57 4.68 11.54
N PHE A 91 16.56 4.29 10.72
CA PHE A 91 16.41 3.38 9.59
C PHE A 91 17.10 2.01 9.81
N ALA A 92 17.90 1.87 10.87
CA ALA A 92 18.61 0.64 11.26
C ALA A 92 18.00 -0.01 12.51
#